data_AF-A0A8T0R5E6-F1
#
_entry.id   AF-A0A8T0R5E6-F1
#
_cell.length_a   1.000
_cell.length_b   1.000
_cell.length_c   1.000
_cell.angle_alpha   90.00
_cell.angle_beta   90.00
_cell.angle_gamma   90.00
#
_symmetry.space_group_name_H-M   'P 1'
#
loop_
_entity.id
_entity.type
_entity.pdbx_description
1 polymer ?
#
loop_
_entity_poly.entity_id
_entity_poly.type
_entity_poly.pdbx_seq_one_letter_code
_entity_poly.pdbx_strand_id
1 'polypeptide(L)'
;MSREENVYMAKLAEQAERYEEMVEYMEKVAKTVDVEELTVEERNLLSVAYKNVIGARRASWRIVSSIEQKEESRKNEEHVAQIKEYRGKIEAELSNICDGILKLLDLHLVPSSTAAESKVFYLKMKGDYHRYLAEFKTGVERKESADSTMVAYKAAQDIALAELAPTHPIRLGLALNFSVFYYEILNSPDRACNLAKQVGITCIFLFAAEKVSELSCVICLNLVWKKTCIVAHFVFRSSDMFHFTFSFKTLLDPSVACSSEQLDEYSAGHMS
;
A
#
# COMPACT_ATOMS: atom_id res chain seq x y z
N MET A 1 -13.20 20.03 19.50
CA MET A 1 -12.19 20.57 18.58
C MET A 1 -12.84 20.81 17.24
N SER A 2 -12.62 21.98 16.66
CA SER A 2 -13.07 22.31 15.30
C SER A 2 -12.33 21.46 14.25
N ARG A 3 -12.80 21.47 12.99
CA ARG A 3 -12.12 20.81 11.86
C ARG A 3 -10.67 21.31 11.74
N GLU A 4 -10.48 22.62 11.76
CA GLU A 4 -9.16 23.28 11.66
C GLU A 4 -8.23 22.89 12.82
N GLU A 5 -8.73 22.84 14.05
CA GLU A 5 -7.95 22.41 15.22
C GLU A 5 -7.50 20.94 15.09
N ASN A 6 -8.39 20.05 14.62
CA ASN A 6 -8.02 18.65 14.40
C ASN A 6 -6.98 18.51 13.29
N VAL A 7 -7.10 19.26 12.19
CA VAL A 7 -6.10 19.26 11.11
C VAL A 7 -4.74 19.78 11.61
N TYR A 8 -4.74 20.85 12.39
CA TYR A 8 -3.51 21.37 13.00
C TYR A 8 -2.84 20.34 13.93
N MET A 9 -3.63 19.68 14.79
CA MET A 9 -3.11 18.64 15.67
C MET A 9 -2.63 17.40 14.91
N ALA A 10 -3.28 17.03 13.80
CA ALA A 10 -2.81 15.94 12.94
C ALA A 10 -1.44 16.28 12.32
N LYS A 11 -1.22 17.52 11.87
CA LYS A 11 0.09 17.98 11.38
C LYS A 11 1.16 17.95 12.48
N LEU A 12 0.82 18.36 13.70
CA LEU A 12 1.76 18.25 14.83
C LEU A 12 2.10 16.78 15.15
N ALA A 13 1.09 15.90 15.14
CA ALA A 13 1.28 14.47 15.38
C ALA A 13 2.15 13.82 14.28
N GLU A 14 2.00 14.23 13.02
CA GLU A 14 2.87 13.81 11.91
C GLU A 14 4.32 14.20 12.16
N GLN A 15 4.60 15.46 12.52
CA GLN A 15 5.97 15.93 12.81
C GLN A 15 6.60 15.25 14.03
N ALA A 16 5.76 14.80 14.97
CA ALA A 16 6.19 14.06 16.15
C ALA A 16 6.22 12.52 15.92
N GLU A 17 5.92 12.05 14.72
CA GLU A 17 5.80 10.63 14.35
C GLU A 17 4.80 9.83 15.23
N ARG A 18 3.82 10.52 15.85
CA ARG A 18 2.76 9.90 16.66
C ARG A 18 1.54 9.59 15.80
N TYR A 19 1.70 8.66 14.86
CA TYR A 19 0.70 8.36 13.83
C TYR A 19 -0.64 7.82 14.38
N GLU A 20 -0.64 7.20 15.56
CA GLU A 20 -1.85 6.73 16.23
C GLU A 20 -2.76 7.90 16.62
N GLU A 21 -2.21 8.95 17.22
CA GLU A 21 -2.95 10.18 17.51
C GLU A 21 -3.33 10.91 16.23
N MET A 22 -2.45 10.90 15.22
CA MET A 22 -2.76 11.47 13.91
C MET A 22 -4.01 10.83 13.30
N VAL A 23 -4.17 9.50 13.41
CA VAL A 23 -5.39 8.80 13.01
C VAL A 23 -6.59 9.35 13.79
N GLU A 24 -6.53 9.42 15.12
CA GLU A 24 -7.65 9.92 15.94
C GLU A 24 -8.13 11.33 15.55
N TYR A 25 -7.19 12.25 15.26
CA TYR A 25 -7.55 13.59 14.79
C TYR A 25 -8.17 13.55 13.39
N MET A 26 -7.60 12.77 12.48
CA MET A 26 -8.11 12.67 11.10
C MET A 26 -9.44 11.92 11.00
N GLU A 27 -9.74 10.98 11.92
CA GLU A 27 -11.07 10.35 12.00
C GLU A 27 -12.15 11.38 12.36
N LYS A 28 -11.83 12.35 13.24
CA LYS A 28 -12.76 13.42 13.61
C LYS A 28 -13.05 14.32 12.42
N VAL A 29 -12.02 14.67 11.64
CA VAL A 29 -12.15 15.43 10.37
C VAL A 29 -12.96 14.64 9.34
N ALA A 30 -12.69 13.34 9.21
CA ALA A 30 -13.40 12.45 8.29
C ALA A 30 -14.86 12.13 8.70
N LYS A 31 -15.31 12.57 9.88
CA LYS A 31 -16.72 12.48 10.32
C LYS A 31 -17.48 13.78 10.12
N THR A 32 -16.82 14.88 9.77
CA THR A 32 -17.46 16.19 9.49
C THR A 32 -17.77 16.40 8.01
N VAL A 33 -17.60 15.36 7.18
CA VAL A 33 -17.72 15.45 5.70
C VAL A 33 -19.14 15.70 5.21
N ASP A 34 -20.15 15.42 6.04
CA ASP A 34 -21.56 15.78 5.76
C ASP A 34 -21.75 17.29 5.58
N VAL A 35 -20.77 18.10 6.03
CA VAL A 35 -20.74 19.55 5.87
C VAL A 35 -19.91 19.95 4.64
N GLU A 36 -18.76 19.31 4.43
CA GLU A 36 -17.81 19.71 3.39
C GLU A 36 -16.80 18.58 3.09
N GLU A 37 -16.58 18.28 1.79
CA GLU A 37 -15.63 17.25 1.31
C GLU A 37 -14.21 17.47 1.85
N LEU A 38 -13.43 16.40 2.01
CA LEU A 38 -12.01 16.52 2.37
C LEU A 38 -11.23 17.17 1.24
N THR A 39 -10.47 18.21 1.60
CA THR A 39 -9.49 18.82 0.72
C THR A 39 -8.39 17.82 0.35
N VAL A 40 -7.60 18.13 -0.69
CA VAL A 40 -6.47 17.30 -1.11
C VAL A 40 -5.47 17.12 0.04
N GLU A 41 -5.20 18.18 0.80
CA GLU A 41 -4.28 18.12 1.95
C GLU A 41 -4.83 17.20 3.06
N GLU A 42 -6.08 17.35 3.46
CA GLU A 42 -6.68 16.51 4.50
C GLU A 42 -6.78 15.04 4.08
N ARG A 43 -7.11 14.78 2.82
CA ARG A 43 -7.12 13.41 2.26
C ARG A 43 -5.73 12.79 2.33
N ASN A 44 -4.69 13.55 2.01
CA ASN A 44 -3.31 13.09 2.10
C ASN A 44 -2.91 12.83 3.57
N LEU A 45 -3.26 13.71 4.50
CA LEU A 45 -3.00 13.52 5.94
C LEU A 45 -3.68 12.25 6.47
N LEU A 46 -4.96 12.04 6.15
CA LEU A 46 -5.69 10.82 6.53
C LEU A 46 -4.99 9.58 5.99
N SER A 47 -4.56 9.63 4.73
CA SER A 47 -3.84 8.53 4.11
C SER A 47 -2.50 8.28 4.78
N VAL A 48 -1.71 9.30 5.07
CA VAL A 48 -0.41 9.18 5.73
C VAL A 48 -0.55 8.61 7.13
N ALA A 49 -1.56 9.04 7.89
CA ALA A 49 -1.82 8.57 9.24
C ALA A 49 -2.05 7.06 9.28
N TYR A 50 -3.09 6.57 8.58
CA TYR A 50 -3.44 5.15 8.63
C TYR A 50 -2.35 4.27 7.99
N LYS A 51 -1.71 4.75 6.92
CA LYS A 51 -0.61 4.07 6.22
C LYS A 51 0.56 3.74 7.15
N ASN A 52 0.97 4.69 7.99
CA ASN A 52 2.05 4.47 8.95
C ASN A 52 1.64 3.50 10.05
N VAL A 53 0.43 3.67 10.61
CA VAL A 53 -0.09 2.79 11.65
C VAL A 53 -0.21 1.34 11.14
N ILE A 54 -0.87 1.11 9.99
CA ILE A 54 -1.03 -0.24 9.43
C ILE A 54 0.31 -0.83 8.96
N GLY A 55 1.22 0.01 8.44
CA GLY A 55 2.54 -0.40 7.99
C GLY A 55 3.36 -1.03 9.12
N ALA A 56 3.44 -0.36 10.27
CA ALA A 56 4.14 -0.86 11.45
C ALA A 56 3.57 -2.22 11.92
N ARG A 57 2.24 -2.34 12.04
CA ARG A 57 1.61 -3.59 12.51
C ARG A 57 1.79 -4.74 11.51
N ARG A 58 1.72 -4.46 10.20
CA ARG A 58 1.98 -5.48 9.16
C ARG A 58 3.42 -5.96 9.18
N ALA A 59 4.39 -5.08 9.40
CA ALA A 59 5.79 -5.47 9.57
C ALA A 59 5.98 -6.37 10.80
N SER A 60 5.42 -6.00 11.95
CA SER A 60 5.42 -6.82 13.16
C SER A 60 4.80 -8.20 12.92
N TRP A 61 3.64 -8.26 12.25
CA TRP A 61 2.96 -9.51 11.94
C TRP A 61 3.81 -10.44 11.06
N ARG A 62 4.48 -9.91 10.02
CA ARG A 62 5.37 -10.70 9.16
C ARG A 62 6.56 -11.28 9.92
N ILE A 63 7.19 -10.47 10.78
CA ILE A 63 8.34 -10.89 11.59
C ILE A 63 7.92 -12.03 12.52
N VAL A 64 6.83 -11.85 13.26
CA VAL A 64 6.32 -12.86 14.19
C VAL A 64 5.90 -14.14 13.45
N SER A 65 5.23 -14.02 12.31
CA SER A 65 4.85 -15.16 11.47
C SER A 65 6.08 -15.94 10.95
N SER A 66 7.17 -15.26 10.61
CA SER A 66 8.43 -15.91 10.21
C SER A 66 9.11 -16.62 11.39
N ILE A 67 9.06 -16.05 12.59
CA ILE A 67 9.57 -16.69 13.80
C ILE A 67 8.74 -17.94 14.13
N GLU A 68 7.42 -17.88 14.03
CA GLU A 68 6.51 -19.02 14.20
C GLU A 68 6.92 -20.19 13.29
N GLN A 69 7.08 -19.94 11.99
CA GLN A 69 7.48 -20.96 11.02
C GLN A 69 8.85 -21.58 11.34
N LYS A 70 9.81 -20.77 11.83
CA LYS A 70 11.13 -21.27 12.25
C LYS A 70 11.03 -22.16 13.48
N GLU A 71 10.27 -21.78 14.50
CA GLU A 71 10.09 -22.60 15.70
C GLU A 71 9.27 -23.86 15.44
N GLU A 72 8.28 -23.81 14.54
CA GLU A 72 7.54 -24.99 14.06
C GLU A 72 8.49 -26.00 13.41
N SER A 73 9.45 -25.54 12.60
CA SER A 73 10.46 -26.43 11.98
C SER A 73 11.39 -27.11 13.00
N ARG A 74 11.56 -26.50 14.18
CA ARG A 74 12.36 -27.03 15.30
C ARG A 74 11.55 -27.94 16.23
N LYS A 75 10.24 -28.10 15.98
CA LYS A 75 9.30 -28.86 16.82
C LYS A 75 9.24 -28.37 18.28
N ASN A 76 9.39 -27.07 18.48
CA ASN A 76 9.32 -26.47 19.81
C ASN A 76 7.88 -26.03 20.14
N GLU A 77 7.04 -26.99 20.50
CA GLU A 77 5.59 -26.80 20.63
C GLU A 77 5.20 -25.72 21.67
N GLU A 78 5.96 -25.61 22.77
CA GLU A 78 5.70 -24.61 23.82
C GLU A 78 5.89 -23.18 23.30
N HIS A 79 7.04 -22.89 22.66
CA HIS A 79 7.30 -21.57 22.08
C HIS A 79 6.33 -21.27 20.94
N VAL A 80 5.99 -22.26 20.11
CA VAL A 80 5.02 -22.08 19.02
C VAL A 80 3.65 -21.65 19.57
N ALA A 81 3.19 -22.23 20.69
CA ALA A 81 1.94 -21.82 21.32
C ALA A 81 1.98 -20.35 21.79
N GLN A 82 3.06 -19.93 22.43
CA GLN A 82 3.23 -18.53 22.88
C GLN A 82 3.30 -17.54 21.70
N ILE A 83 4.01 -17.91 20.62
CA ILE A 83 4.12 -17.10 19.41
C ILE A 83 2.76 -16.95 18.74
N LYS A 84 1.96 -18.03 18.68
CA LYS A 84 0.59 -17.99 18.12
C LYS A 84 -0.32 -17.05 18.90
N GLU A 85 -0.25 -17.05 20.23
CA GLU A 85 -1.02 -16.11 21.06
C GLU A 85 -0.61 -14.66 20.77
N TYR A 86 0.69 -14.38 20.68
CA TYR A 86 1.18 -13.04 20.39
C TYR A 86 0.82 -12.58 18.97
N ARG A 87 0.94 -13.46 17.96
CA ARG A 87 0.48 -13.19 16.60
C ARG A 87 -1.02 -12.86 16.59
N GLY A 88 -1.84 -13.60 17.34
CA GLY A 88 -3.27 -13.32 17.46
C GLY A 88 -3.60 -11.93 18.00
N LYS A 89 -2.79 -11.39 18.92
CA LYS A 89 -2.92 -10.00 19.41
C LYS A 89 -2.66 -9.00 18.29
N ILE A 90 -1.60 -9.19 17.51
CA ILE A 90 -1.27 -8.34 16.36
C ILE A 90 -2.37 -8.42 15.28
N GLU A 91 -2.92 -9.60 15.02
CA GLU A 91 -4.01 -9.78 14.05
C GLU A 91 -5.30 -9.06 14.48
N ALA A 92 -5.59 -9.03 15.79
CA ALA A 92 -6.70 -8.26 16.33
C ALA A 92 -6.48 -6.74 16.15
N GLU A 93 -5.27 -6.25 16.43
CA GLU A 93 -4.92 -4.84 16.18
C GLU A 93 -5.03 -4.47 14.70
N LEU A 94 -4.49 -5.30 13.80
CA LEU A 94 -4.61 -5.12 12.35
C LEU A 94 -6.07 -5.07 11.90
N SER A 95 -6.90 -5.99 12.41
CA SER A 95 -8.33 -6.03 12.11
C SER A 95 -9.03 -4.74 12.56
N ASN A 96 -8.75 -4.28 13.78
CA ASN A 96 -9.34 -3.04 14.31
C ASN A 96 -8.95 -1.81 13.48
N ILE A 97 -7.68 -1.70 13.06
CA ILE A 97 -7.21 -0.59 12.22
C ILE A 97 -7.93 -0.62 10.86
N CYS A 98 -8.02 -1.80 10.23
CA CYS A 98 -8.72 -1.96 8.94
C CYS A 98 -10.21 -1.63 9.07
N ASP A 99 -10.88 -2.13 10.10
CA ASP A 99 -12.30 -1.88 10.33
C ASP A 99 -12.60 -0.40 10.57
N GLY A 100 -11.70 0.33 11.25
CA GLY A 100 -11.82 1.77 11.46
C GLY A 100 -11.89 2.56 10.15
N ILE A 101 -10.89 2.38 9.28
CA ILE A 101 -10.85 3.09 7.99
C ILE A 101 -11.93 2.61 7.02
N LEU A 102 -12.25 1.30 6.99
CA LEU A 102 -13.30 0.77 6.14
C LEU A 102 -14.68 1.37 6.49
N LYS A 103 -14.97 1.54 7.78
CA LYS A 103 -16.19 2.22 8.23
C LYS A 103 -16.22 3.69 7.80
N LEU A 104 -15.10 4.42 7.92
CA LEU A 104 -15.03 5.81 7.46
C LEU A 104 -15.23 5.93 5.95
N LEU A 105 -14.64 5.02 5.17
CA LEU A 105 -14.78 4.99 3.72
C LEU A 105 -16.24 4.75 3.31
N ASP A 106 -16.90 3.79 3.94
CA ASP A 106 -18.25 3.38 3.57
C ASP A 106 -19.33 4.35 4.04
N LEU A 107 -19.17 4.95 5.23
CA LEU A 107 -20.18 5.84 5.82
C LEU A 107 -20.03 7.28 5.37
N HIS A 108 -18.80 7.76 5.14
CA HIS A 108 -18.54 9.19 4.94
C HIS A 108 -17.85 9.47 3.61
N LEU A 109 -16.66 8.90 3.37
CA LEU A 109 -15.75 9.40 2.33
C LEU A 109 -16.14 9.01 0.90
N VAL A 110 -16.56 7.77 0.67
CA VAL A 110 -17.01 7.32 -0.65
C VAL A 110 -18.34 8.00 -1.02
N PRO A 111 -19.37 8.02 -0.15
CA PRO A 111 -20.64 8.69 -0.46
C PRO A 111 -20.50 10.21 -0.69
N SER A 112 -19.62 10.89 0.03
CA SER A 112 -19.43 12.34 -0.10
C SER A 112 -18.58 12.74 -1.30
N SER A 113 -17.80 11.81 -1.87
CA SER A 113 -16.87 12.11 -2.96
C SER A 113 -17.61 12.42 -4.26
N THR A 114 -17.34 13.59 -4.85
CA THR A 114 -17.99 14.02 -6.10
C THR A 114 -17.08 13.82 -7.31
N ALA A 115 -15.81 14.21 -7.18
CA ALA A 115 -14.80 14.11 -8.24
C ALA A 115 -14.34 12.66 -8.49
N ALA A 116 -14.02 12.35 -9.75
CA ALA A 116 -13.49 11.04 -10.13
C ALA A 116 -12.21 10.69 -9.36
N GLU A 117 -11.30 11.67 -9.21
CA GLU A 117 -10.05 11.48 -8.49
C GLU A 117 -10.26 11.09 -7.03
N SER A 118 -11.20 11.73 -6.32
CA SER A 118 -11.49 11.41 -4.92
C SER A 118 -12.18 10.05 -4.79
N LYS A 119 -13.14 9.74 -5.66
CA LYS A 119 -13.78 8.41 -5.72
C LYS A 119 -12.78 7.28 -5.95
N VAL A 120 -11.92 7.40 -6.97
CA VAL A 120 -10.91 6.38 -7.28
C VAL A 120 -9.92 6.25 -6.12
N PHE A 121 -9.52 7.36 -5.50
CA PHE A 121 -8.63 7.35 -4.34
C PHE A 121 -9.22 6.54 -3.18
N TYR A 122 -10.47 6.83 -2.79
CA TYR A 122 -11.12 6.14 -1.66
C TYR A 122 -11.47 4.69 -1.96
N LEU A 123 -11.92 4.36 -3.18
CA LEU A 123 -12.18 2.98 -3.58
C LEU A 123 -10.89 2.16 -3.66
N LYS A 124 -9.79 2.75 -4.16
CA LYS A 124 -8.46 2.13 -4.11
C LYS A 124 -8.06 1.86 -2.67
N MET A 125 -8.22 2.84 -1.78
CA MET A 125 -7.91 2.70 -0.36
C MET A 125 -8.75 1.58 0.28
N LYS A 126 -10.05 1.50 -0.02
CA LYS A 126 -10.93 0.41 0.42
C LYS A 126 -10.39 -0.96 -0.01
N GLY A 127 -9.98 -1.08 -1.27
CA GLY A 127 -9.36 -2.31 -1.79
C GLY A 127 -8.06 -2.67 -1.07
N ASP A 128 -7.22 -1.67 -0.77
CA ASP A 128 -5.97 -1.84 -0.03
C ASP A 128 -6.20 -2.40 1.39
N TYR A 129 -7.18 -1.88 2.14
CA TYR A 129 -7.45 -2.37 3.50
C TYR A 129 -8.10 -3.75 3.54
N HIS A 130 -9.03 -4.05 2.61
CA HIS A 130 -9.52 -5.43 2.47
C HIS A 130 -8.40 -6.39 2.06
N ARG A 131 -7.43 -5.92 1.26
CA ARG A 131 -6.29 -6.74 0.86
C ARG A 131 -5.43 -7.08 2.07
N TYR A 132 -5.19 -6.11 2.96
CA TYR A 132 -4.44 -6.36 4.20
C TYR A 132 -5.15 -7.37 5.10
N LEU A 133 -6.49 -7.33 5.20
CA LEU A 133 -7.25 -8.37 5.89
C LEU A 133 -7.01 -9.74 5.24
N ALA A 134 -7.05 -9.83 3.91
CA ALA A 134 -6.82 -11.09 3.19
C ALA A 134 -5.39 -11.65 3.31
N GLU A 135 -4.41 -10.87 3.78
CA GLU A 135 -3.02 -11.32 4.00
C GLU A 135 -2.91 -12.28 5.20
N PHE A 136 -3.66 -12.03 6.29
CA PHE A 136 -3.53 -12.79 7.53
C PHE A 136 -4.79 -13.57 7.92
N LYS A 137 -5.97 -13.20 7.40
CA LYS A 137 -7.19 -13.97 7.63
C LYS A 137 -7.11 -15.34 6.95
N THR A 138 -7.89 -16.30 7.46
CA THR A 138 -7.92 -17.67 6.94
C THR A 138 -9.35 -18.11 6.61
N GLY A 139 -9.49 -19.23 5.89
CA GLY A 139 -10.79 -19.84 5.58
C GLY A 139 -11.77 -18.88 4.88
N VAL A 140 -12.98 -18.77 5.43
CA VAL A 140 -14.08 -17.98 4.88
C VAL A 140 -13.78 -16.48 4.94
N GLU A 141 -13.26 -15.97 6.06
CA GLU A 141 -12.95 -14.54 6.23
C GLU A 141 -11.91 -14.06 5.21
N ARG A 142 -10.93 -14.91 4.88
CA ARG A 142 -9.94 -14.61 3.82
C ARG A 142 -10.61 -14.45 2.47
N LYS A 143 -11.56 -15.33 2.15
CA LYS A 143 -12.28 -15.31 0.87
C LYS A 143 -13.15 -14.06 0.76
N GLU A 144 -13.90 -13.74 1.82
CA GLU A 144 -14.73 -12.53 1.87
C GLU A 144 -13.89 -11.25 1.73
N SER A 145 -12.72 -11.21 2.38
CA SER A 145 -11.78 -10.10 2.24
C SER A 145 -11.25 -9.97 0.82
N ALA A 146 -10.86 -11.09 0.18
CA ALA A 146 -10.40 -11.09 -1.21
C ALA A 146 -11.50 -10.68 -2.20
N ASP A 147 -12.73 -11.16 -2.01
CA ASP A 147 -13.88 -10.79 -2.85
C ASP A 147 -14.19 -9.29 -2.69
N SER A 148 -14.11 -8.76 -1.47
CA SER A 148 -14.29 -7.33 -1.19
C SER A 148 -13.19 -6.47 -1.82
N THR A 149 -11.93 -6.91 -1.76
CA THR A 149 -10.80 -6.27 -2.48
C THR A 149 -11.07 -6.21 -3.99
N MET A 150 -11.50 -7.34 -4.57
CA MET A 150 -11.81 -7.42 -5.99
C MET A 150 -12.90 -6.44 -6.41
N VAL A 151 -13.99 -6.36 -5.63
CA VAL A 151 -15.10 -5.43 -5.88
C VAL A 151 -14.62 -3.98 -5.83
N ALA A 152 -13.87 -3.61 -4.78
CA ALA A 152 -13.40 -2.24 -4.60
C ALA A 152 -12.42 -1.81 -5.71
N TYR A 153 -11.44 -2.66 -6.05
CA TYR A 153 -10.47 -2.34 -7.11
C TYR A 153 -11.10 -2.30 -8.50
N LYS A 154 -12.07 -3.17 -8.80
CA LYS A 154 -12.80 -3.10 -10.08
C LYS A 154 -13.61 -1.80 -10.19
N ALA A 155 -14.35 -1.44 -9.14
CA ALA A 155 -15.09 -0.18 -9.12
C ALA A 155 -14.16 1.03 -9.29
N ALA A 156 -13.00 1.03 -8.62
CA ALA A 156 -11.99 2.07 -8.81
C ALA A 156 -11.42 2.07 -10.24
N GLN A 157 -11.20 0.88 -10.82
CA GLN A 157 -10.63 0.72 -12.15
C GLN A 157 -11.58 1.24 -13.23
N ASP A 158 -12.87 0.91 -13.15
CA ASP A 158 -13.87 1.33 -14.12
C ASP A 158 -13.94 2.87 -14.21
N ILE A 159 -13.99 3.55 -13.07
CA ILE A 159 -13.96 5.03 -13.00
C ILE A 159 -12.62 5.57 -13.52
N ALA A 160 -11.49 4.98 -13.10
CA ALA A 160 -10.16 5.44 -13.51
C ALA A 160 -9.92 5.30 -15.03
N LEU A 161 -10.45 4.24 -15.65
CA LEU A 161 -10.35 4.03 -17.10
C LEU A 161 -11.19 5.05 -17.88
N ALA A 162 -12.35 5.42 -17.35
CA ALA A 162 -13.28 6.35 -17.99
C ALA A 162 -12.88 7.82 -17.81
N GLU A 163 -12.40 8.20 -16.63
CA GLU A 163 -12.30 9.62 -16.23
C GLU A 163 -10.87 10.11 -15.97
N LEU A 164 -9.88 9.22 -15.80
CA LEU A 164 -8.50 9.61 -15.52
C LEU A 164 -7.57 9.32 -16.70
N ALA A 165 -6.63 10.22 -16.97
CA ALA A 165 -5.60 10.01 -17.99
C ALA A 165 -4.77 8.74 -17.70
N PRO A 166 -4.30 8.00 -18.71
CA PRO A 166 -3.46 6.81 -18.51
C PRO A 166 -2.21 7.05 -17.66
N THR A 167 -1.66 8.26 -17.67
CA THR A 167 -0.48 8.68 -16.88
C THR A 167 -0.83 9.24 -15.50
N HIS A 168 -2.11 9.26 -15.12
CA HIS A 168 -2.55 9.85 -13.86
C HIS A 168 -2.00 9.04 -12.67
N PRO A 169 -1.36 9.68 -11.66
CA PRO A 169 -0.71 8.98 -10.54
C PRO A 169 -1.63 8.01 -9.80
N ILE A 170 -2.89 8.41 -9.54
CA ILE A 170 -3.87 7.56 -8.84
C ILE A 170 -4.21 6.31 -9.67
N ARG A 171 -4.32 6.44 -11.00
CA ARG A 171 -4.62 5.33 -11.91
C ARG A 171 -3.46 4.33 -11.97
N LEU A 172 -2.23 4.83 -12.05
CA LEU A 172 -1.02 4.01 -12.00
C LEU A 172 -0.87 3.29 -10.65
N GLY A 173 -1.08 4.01 -9.54
CA GLY A 173 -1.03 3.44 -8.20
C GLY A 173 -2.13 2.39 -7.96
N LEU A 174 -3.33 2.57 -8.54
CA LEU A 174 -4.38 1.56 -8.51
C LEU A 174 -3.97 0.29 -9.26
N ALA A 175 -3.49 0.43 -10.50
CA ALA A 175 -3.10 -0.70 -11.32
C ALA A 175 -1.95 -1.50 -10.68
N LEU A 176 -1.00 -0.80 -10.06
CA LEU A 176 0.07 -1.40 -9.28
C LEU A 176 -0.48 -2.24 -8.12
N ASN A 177 -1.29 -1.65 -7.24
CA ASN A 177 -1.83 -2.36 -6.07
C ASN A 177 -2.76 -3.51 -6.47
N PHE A 178 -3.50 -3.35 -7.57
CA PHE A 178 -4.37 -4.41 -8.10
C PHE A 178 -3.54 -5.55 -8.70
N SER A 179 -2.38 -5.27 -9.33
CA SER A 179 -1.46 -6.32 -9.78
C SER A 179 -0.88 -7.12 -8.61
N VAL A 180 -0.50 -6.44 -7.52
CA VAL A 180 -0.03 -7.08 -6.27
C VAL A 180 -1.12 -7.98 -5.69
N PHE A 181 -2.38 -7.55 -5.69
CA PHE A 181 -3.50 -8.38 -5.25
C PHE A 181 -3.65 -9.67 -6.09
N TYR A 182 -3.58 -9.57 -7.41
CA TYR A 182 -3.63 -10.74 -8.28
C TYR A 182 -2.49 -11.72 -7.99
N TYR A 183 -1.30 -11.20 -7.70
CA TYR A 183 -0.12 -11.99 -7.40
C TYR A 183 -0.19 -12.63 -6.00
N GLU A 184 -0.27 -11.82 -4.95
CA GLU A 184 -0.11 -12.27 -3.56
C GLU A 184 -1.35 -12.96 -3.00
N ILE A 185 -2.55 -12.51 -3.37
CA ILE A 185 -3.80 -12.99 -2.73
C ILE A 185 -4.51 -14.03 -3.60
N LEU A 186 -4.56 -13.80 -4.92
CA LEU A 186 -5.22 -14.71 -5.86
C LEU A 186 -4.28 -15.73 -6.51
N ASN A 187 -2.98 -15.68 -6.19
CA ASN A 187 -1.96 -16.58 -6.74
C ASN A 187 -2.06 -16.72 -8.28
N SER A 188 -2.29 -15.59 -8.96
CA SER A 188 -2.56 -15.48 -10.40
C SER A 188 -1.51 -14.59 -11.08
N PRO A 189 -0.25 -15.03 -11.17
CA PRO A 189 0.86 -14.20 -11.65
C PRO A 189 0.67 -13.73 -13.10
N ASP A 190 0.07 -14.55 -13.97
CA ASP A 190 -0.22 -14.15 -15.36
C ASP A 190 -1.14 -12.94 -15.43
N ARG A 191 -2.18 -12.90 -14.58
CA ARG A 191 -3.11 -11.77 -14.52
C ARG A 191 -2.45 -10.53 -13.95
N ALA A 192 -1.62 -10.69 -12.92
CA ALA A 192 -0.84 -9.60 -12.36
C ALA A 192 0.07 -8.94 -13.42
N CYS A 193 0.83 -9.75 -14.16
CA CYS A 193 1.70 -9.30 -15.25
C CYS A 193 0.92 -8.63 -16.39
N ASN A 194 -0.22 -9.20 -16.80
CA ASN A 194 -1.04 -8.63 -17.86
C ASN A 194 -1.61 -7.27 -17.46
N LEU A 195 -2.08 -7.13 -16.22
CA LEU A 195 -2.60 -5.86 -15.71
C LEU A 195 -1.51 -4.78 -15.63
N ALA A 196 -0.32 -5.13 -15.14
CA ALA A 196 0.81 -4.21 -15.10
C ALA A 196 1.22 -3.72 -16.51
N LYS A 197 1.31 -4.65 -17.47
CA LYS A 197 1.65 -4.33 -18.88
C LYS A 197 0.66 -3.36 -19.52
N GLN A 198 -0.65 -3.49 -19.23
CA GLN A 198 -1.68 -2.62 -19.81
C GLN A 198 -1.53 -1.14 -19.45
N VAL A 199 -0.89 -0.82 -18.32
CA VAL A 199 -0.65 0.56 -17.88
C VAL A 199 0.80 1.01 -18.10
N GLY A 200 1.57 0.28 -18.92
CA GLY A 200 2.97 0.59 -19.19
C GLY A 200 3.88 0.42 -17.97
N ILE A 201 3.41 -0.32 -16.95
CA ILE A 201 4.22 -0.68 -15.79
C ILE A 201 4.94 -1.99 -16.15
N THR A 202 6.26 -1.91 -16.30
CA THR A 202 7.09 -3.11 -16.33
C THR A 202 7.24 -3.59 -14.89
N CYS A 203 6.39 -4.50 -14.41
CA CYS A 203 6.63 -5.12 -13.11
C CYS A 203 7.76 -6.15 -13.24
N ILE A 204 8.94 -5.84 -12.70
CA ILE A 204 9.92 -6.87 -12.38
C ILE A 204 9.59 -7.34 -10.97
N PHE A 205 8.90 -8.47 -10.83
CA PHE A 205 8.70 -9.09 -9.52
C PHE A 205 9.98 -9.86 -9.15
N LEU A 206 11.03 -9.15 -8.72
CA LEU A 206 12.25 -9.80 -8.23
C LEU A 206 12.01 -10.31 -6.81
N PHE A 207 12.19 -11.62 -6.61
CA PHE A 207 12.50 -12.17 -5.31
C PHE A 207 13.99 -11.96 -5.04
N ALA A 208 14.35 -10.92 -4.30
CA ALA A 208 15.67 -10.89 -3.68
C ALA A 208 15.65 -11.86 -2.50
N ALA A 209 16.14 -13.08 -2.69
CA ALA A 209 16.46 -13.98 -1.60
C ALA A 209 17.85 -13.60 -1.06
N GLU A 210 17.96 -12.46 -0.38
CA GLU A 210 19.16 -12.16 0.41
C GLU A 210 18.88 -12.21 1.91
N LYS A 211 19.86 -12.73 2.63
CA LYS A 211 19.81 -13.05 4.05
C LYS A 211 19.41 -11.80 4.85
N VAL A 212 18.49 -12.00 5.80
CA VAL A 212 17.89 -11.01 6.73
C VAL A 212 16.51 -10.50 6.27
N SER A 213 15.46 -11.18 6.74
CA SER A 213 14.11 -10.66 7.10
C SER A 213 13.38 -9.63 6.21
N GLU A 214 13.74 -9.45 4.94
CA GLU A 214 13.12 -8.45 4.06
C GLU A 214 12.59 -9.11 2.78
N LEU A 215 11.27 -9.18 2.64
CA LEU A 215 10.63 -9.39 1.33
C LEU A 215 10.53 -8.02 0.65
N SER A 216 11.50 -7.72 -0.20
CA SER A 216 11.51 -6.50 -1.02
C SER A 216 11.09 -6.87 -2.44
N CYS A 217 9.97 -6.35 -2.92
CA CYS A 217 9.59 -6.44 -4.33
C CYS A 217 10.04 -5.17 -5.03
N VAL A 218 11.20 -5.18 -5.70
CA VAL A 218 11.70 -4.01 -6.45
C VAL A 218 10.89 -3.86 -7.75
N ILE A 219 9.82 -3.05 -7.73
CA ILE A 219 9.06 -2.74 -8.95
C ILE A 219 9.75 -1.58 -9.66
N CYS A 220 10.69 -1.84 -10.57
CA CYS A 220 11.21 -0.81 -11.47
C CYS A 220 10.14 -0.42 -12.50
N LEU A 221 9.44 0.72 -12.34
CA LEU A 221 8.69 1.30 -13.46
C LEU A 221 9.68 1.77 -14.53
N ASN A 222 10.02 0.91 -15.48
CA ASN A 222 10.44 1.37 -16.80
C ASN A 222 9.17 1.86 -17.52
N LEU A 223 8.84 3.15 -17.36
CA LEU A 223 7.87 3.82 -18.22
C LEU A 223 8.47 3.95 -19.61
N VAL A 224 8.32 2.91 -20.43
CA VAL A 224 8.74 2.93 -21.83
C VAL A 224 7.73 3.74 -22.63
N TRP A 225 7.79 5.07 -22.55
CA TRP A 225 7.08 5.94 -23.49
C TRP A 225 7.98 7.11 -23.92
N LYS A 226 8.35 7.12 -25.21
CA LYS A 226 9.20 8.11 -25.90
C LYS A 226 10.65 8.25 -25.39
N LYS A 227 11.48 7.20 -25.57
CA LYS A 227 12.95 7.29 -25.51
C LYS A 227 13.52 8.04 -24.28
N THR A 228 12.80 8.01 -23.18
CA THR A 228 13.19 8.63 -21.91
C THR A 228 13.08 7.55 -20.86
N CYS A 229 14.21 7.07 -20.36
CA CYS A 229 14.22 6.20 -19.19
C CYS A 229 13.88 7.06 -17.97
N ILE A 230 12.61 7.01 -17.55
CA ILE A 230 12.24 7.46 -16.21
C ILE A 230 12.48 6.26 -15.31
N VAL A 231 13.63 6.23 -14.62
CA VAL A 231 13.83 5.30 -13.53
C VAL A 231 13.14 5.90 -12.32
N ALA A 232 11.92 5.45 -12.04
CA ALA A 232 11.34 5.65 -10.73
C ALA A 232 12.03 4.66 -9.78
N HIS A 233 12.96 5.16 -8.96
CA HIS A 233 13.49 4.40 -7.83
C HIS A 233 12.37 4.23 -6.79
N PHE A 234 11.85 3.01 -6.68
CA PHE A 234 11.05 2.61 -5.53
C PHE A 234 12.01 2.04 -4.49
N VAL A 235 12.52 2.91 -3.62
CA VAL A 235 13.27 2.45 -2.46
C VAL A 235 12.27 1.91 -1.45
N PHE A 236 12.13 0.59 -1.40
CA PHE A 236 11.47 -0.10 -0.30
C PHE A 236 12.41 -0.07 0.90
N ARG A 237 12.29 0.96 1.76
CA ARG A 237 12.77 0.85 3.14
C ARG A 237 11.71 0.08 3.92
N SER A 238 12.11 -0.90 4.74
CA SER A 238 11.19 -1.75 5.51
C SER A 238 10.28 -0.98 6.49
N SER A 239 10.45 0.34 6.62
CA SER A 239 9.57 1.27 7.33
C SER A 239 8.60 2.09 6.45
N ASP A 240 8.79 2.16 5.13
CA ASP A 240 8.08 3.08 4.23
C ASP A 240 7.59 2.42 2.94
N MET A 241 6.66 1.48 3.04
CA MET A 241 6.05 0.81 1.87
C MET A 241 5.07 1.70 1.08
N PHE A 242 5.08 3.02 1.30
CA PHE A 242 3.97 3.87 0.88
C PHE A 242 4.30 5.34 0.61
N HIS A 243 5.57 5.71 0.45
CA HIS A 243 5.90 7.02 -0.15
C HIS A 243 5.96 6.84 -1.68
N PHE A 244 4.85 7.12 -2.37
CA PHE A 244 4.92 7.39 -3.81
C PHE A 244 5.31 8.85 -4.02
N THR A 245 6.59 9.16 -3.81
CA THR A 245 7.13 10.44 -4.29
C THR A 245 7.60 10.21 -5.73
N PHE A 246 6.85 10.72 -6.71
CA PHE A 246 7.36 10.84 -8.07
C PHE A 246 8.51 11.87 -8.05
N SER A 247 9.75 11.40 -7.95
CA SER A 247 10.92 12.24 -8.22
C SER A 247 11.34 12.04 -9.67
N PHE A 248 11.11 13.04 -10.52
CA PHE A 248 11.59 13.05 -11.88
C PHE A 248 13.10 13.22 -11.87
N LYS A 249 13.85 12.16 -12.19
CA LYS A 249 15.27 12.30 -12.55
C LYS A 249 15.44 11.78 -13.97
N THR A 250 15.69 12.71 -14.89
CA THR A 250 15.97 12.40 -16.29
C THR A 250 17.32 11.70 -16.37
N LEU A 251 17.35 10.41 -16.70
CA LEU A 251 18.60 9.78 -17.12
C LEU A 251 18.89 10.24 -18.55
N LEU A 252 19.93 11.05 -18.68
CA LEU A 252 20.49 11.46 -19.96
C LEU A 252 21.26 10.28 -20.58
N ASP A 253 20.57 9.31 -21.19
CA ASP A 253 21.01 8.69 -22.45
C ASP A 253 19.92 7.74 -23.01
N PRO A 254 19.31 8.02 -24.17
CA PRO A 254 18.33 7.15 -24.82
C PRO A 254 18.89 5.85 -25.42
N SER A 255 20.21 5.64 -25.43
CA SER A 255 20.88 4.55 -26.17
C SER A 255 21.24 3.33 -25.33
N VAL A 256 21.12 3.40 -24.01
CA VAL A 256 21.51 2.33 -23.10
C VAL A 256 20.27 1.54 -22.67
N ALA A 257 20.10 0.34 -23.24
CA ALA A 257 19.18 -0.64 -22.69
C ALA A 257 19.68 -1.04 -21.30
N CYS A 258 18.89 -0.78 -20.26
CA CYS A 258 19.25 -1.11 -18.88
C CYS A 258 19.34 -2.64 -18.75
N SER A 259 20.57 -3.19 -18.75
CA SER A 259 20.84 -4.59 -18.45
C SER A 259 20.87 -4.79 -16.93
N SER A 260 20.63 -6.02 -16.47
CA SER A 260 20.71 -6.38 -15.04
C SER A 260 22.04 -5.98 -14.41
N GLU A 261 23.13 -6.03 -15.16
CA GLU A 261 24.48 -5.66 -14.71
C GLU A 261 24.62 -4.16 -14.39
N GLN A 262 23.87 -3.27 -15.06
CA GLN A 262 23.91 -1.83 -14.79
C GLN A 262 23.17 -1.44 -13.51
N LEU A 263 22.22 -2.26 -13.05
CA LEU A 263 21.51 -2.05 -11.78
C LEU A 263 22.36 -2.45 -10.57
N ASP A 264 23.24 -3.44 -10.76
CA ASP A 264 24.19 -3.90 -9.73
C ASP A 264 25.31 -2.88 -9.51
N GLU A 265 25.88 -2.29 -10.59
CA GLU A 265 26.87 -1.22 -10.48
C GLU A 265 26.32 0.05 -9.81
N TYR A 266 25.05 0.39 -10.07
CA TYR A 266 24.41 1.56 -9.45
C TYR A 266 24.12 1.36 -7.94
N SER A 267 23.82 0.14 -7.53
CA SER A 267 23.60 -0.21 -6.11
C SER A 267 24.90 -0.17 -5.30
N ALA A 268 26.03 -0.50 -5.91
CA ALA A 268 27.34 -0.37 -5.27
C ALA A 268 27.77 1.09 -5.05
N GLY A 269 27.34 2.01 -5.94
CA GLY A 269 27.69 3.44 -5.88
C GLY A 269 26.99 4.28 -4.80
N HIS A 270 26.11 3.69 -3.98
CA HIS A 270 25.48 4.35 -2.81
C HIS A 270 26.00 3.83 -1.45
N MET A 271 27.07 3.03 -1.46
CA MET A 271 27.78 2.56 -0.24
C MET A 271 29.07 3.34 0.07
N SER A 272 29.20 4.59 -0.39
CA SER A 272 30.30 5.49 -0.02
C SER A 272 29.79 6.80 0.57
#